data_AF-M2Z161-F1
#
_entry.id   AF-M2Z161-F1
#
_cell.length_a   1.000
_cell.length_b   1.000
_cell.length_c   1.000
_cell.angle_alpha   90.00
_cell.angle_beta   90.00
_cell.angle_gamma   90.00
#
_symmetry.space_group_name_H-M   'P 1'
#
loop_
_entity.id
_entity.type
_entity.pdbx_description
1 polymer ?
#
loop_
_entity_poly.entity_id
_entity_poly.type
_entity_poly.pdbx_seq_one_letter_code
_entity_poly.pdbx_strand_id
1 'polypeptide(L)'
;MNRRDFLFSATGFAAPAVVVRSRESWAGRDLSGLVLRDRDLSGADLRGCRMIGTDFSRVDLRNARLDQADIAGSKFDGARMAGVSLEGASITETSFRHANLASANMGGAVVADSWFESAEAPGISFRGARFNDLVDFGHAVLEGADFRDTTLSGMMMFENGRMHGATFAGMRCLPWHHSPASTLLFDGTDAQRIDLSGIKAGISGEGGCFRDAILAGIDFCVRRLETVPNGSRWTGADLSGADLRGANLAPMVFDDLLTMDRAEFRPPLFIGANLIGATLEFRLRDELQRPENRARLAERFIDVPDTIFDGAVFGGTRINGKLYG
;
A
#
# COMPACT_ATOMS: atom_id res chain seq x y z
N MET A 1 -37.79 23.09 12.58
CA MET A 1 -36.79 23.81 11.75
C MET A 1 -35.68 24.26 12.70
N ASN A 2 -34.59 23.50 12.79
CA ASN A 2 -33.51 23.75 13.77
C ASN A 2 -32.36 24.50 13.10
N ARG A 3 -31.69 25.41 13.82
CA ARG A 3 -30.56 26.26 13.37
C ARG A 3 -29.32 25.50 12.85
N ARG A 4 -29.36 24.17 12.69
CA ARG A 4 -28.25 23.32 12.20
C ARG A 4 -28.31 23.00 10.70
N ASP A 5 -29.27 23.55 9.96
CA ASP A 5 -29.50 23.24 8.55
C ASP A 5 -28.89 24.25 7.56
N PHE A 6 -28.11 25.22 8.02
CA PHE A 6 -27.46 26.20 7.15
C PHE A 6 -26.11 25.68 6.66
N LEU A 7 -25.95 25.56 5.34
CA LEU A 7 -24.64 25.45 4.71
C LEU A 7 -24.06 26.85 4.54
N PHE A 8 -22.85 27.06 5.01
CA PHE A 8 -22.06 28.22 4.66
C PHE A 8 -21.29 27.89 3.38
N SER A 9 -21.53 28.63 2.29
CA SER A 9 -20.57 28.63 1.18
C SER A 9 -19.34 29.40 1.62
N ALA A 10 -18.15 28.91 1.24
CA ALA A 10 -16.89 29.61 1.51
C ALA A 10 -16.78 31.00 0.84
N THR A 11 -17.74 31.38 -0.02
CA THR A 11 -17.70 32.59 -0.85
C THR A 11 -18.60 33.74 -0.37
N GLY A 12 -19.25 33.64 0.79
CA GLY A 12 -19.94 34.78 1.42
C GLY A 12 -21.17 35.32 0.68
N PHE A 13 -21.58 34.71 -0.44
CA PHE A 13 -22.82 35.04 -1.13
C PHE A 13 -23.94 34.09 -0.73
N ALA A 14 -25.06 34.65 -0.28
CA ALA A 14 -26.27 33.94 0.08
C ALA A 14 -26.96 33.33 -1.16
N ALA A 15 -26.44 32.21 -1.64
CA ALA A 15 -27.27 31.24 -2.34
C ALA A 15 -28.32 30.69 -1.34
N PRO A 16 -29.53 30.31 -1.78
CA PRO A 16 -30.47 29.63 -0.89
C PRO A 16 -29.74 28.44 -0.26
N ALA A 17 -29.79 28.32 1.08
CA ALA A 17 -29.10 27.25 1.80
C ALA A 17 -29.56 25.90 1.26
N VAL A 18 -28.73 25.29 0.41
CA VAL A 18 -28.97 23.93 -0.09
C VAL A 18 -28.88 23.02 1.11
N VAL A 19 -29.97 22.39 1.53
CA VAL A 19 -29.91 21.43 2.65
C VAL A 19 -29.73 20.05 2.04
N VAL A 20 -28.49 19.56 1.98
CA VAL A 20 -28.22 18.17 1.56
C VAL A 20 -28.68 17.22 2.66
N ARG A 21 -29.42 16.17 2.31
CA ARG A 21 -30.05 15.21 3.24
C ARG A 21 -29.77 13.76 2.86
N SER A 22 -29.84 12.88 3.86
CA SER A 22 -29.79 11.43 3.69
C SER A 22 -30.92 10.91 2.80
N ARG A 23 -30.63 9.85 2.03
CA ARG A 23 -31.57 9.14 1.13
C ARG A 23 -32.23 10.00 0.05
N GLU A 24 -31.77 11.22 -0.17
CA GLU A 24 -32.19 12.07 -1.29
C GLU A 24 -31.20 11.99 -2.45
N SER A 25 -31.68 12.28 -3.67
CA SER A 25 -30.82 12.37 -4.86
C SER A 25 -30.40 13.80 -5.12
N TRP A 26 -29.09 13.96 -5.24
CA TRP A 26 -28.37 15.18 -5.58
C TRP A 26 -27.51 14.99 -6.84
N ALA A 27 -27.67 13.85 -7.53
CA ALA A 27 -26.83 13.44 -8.63
C ALA A 27 -26.58 14.54 -9.66
N GLY A 28 -25.33 14.66 -10.11
CA GLY A 28 -24.87 15.62 -11.11
C GLY A 28 -24.81 17.08 -10.66
N ARG A 29 -25.09 17.39 -9.39
CA ARG A 29 -25.05 18.78 -8.88
C ARG A 29 -23.65 19.22 -8.50
N ASP A 30 -23.46 20.53 -8.50
CA ASP A 30 -22.28 21.17 -7.90
C ASP A 30 -22.55 21.47 -6.42
N LEU A 31 -21.77 20.82 -5.57
CA LEU A 31 -21.77 20.90 -4.13
C LEU A 31 -20.39 21.36 -3.60
N SER A 32 -19.54 21.90 -4.49
CA SER A 32 -18.17 22.30 -4.18
C SER A 32 -18.11 23.38 -3.08
N GLY A 33 -17.11 23.26 -2.21
CA GLY A 33 -16.83 24.23 -1.14
C GLY A 33 -17.89 24.30 -0.03
N LEU A 34 -18.83 23.36 0.02
CA LEU A 34 -19.80 23.27 1.10
C LEU A 34 -19.14 22.72 2.38
N VAL A 35 -19.72 23.06 3.53
CA VAL A 35 -19.35 22.49 4.83
C VAL A 35 -20.47 21.55 5.28
N LEU A 36 -20.24 20.26 5.13
CA LEU A 36 -21.18 19.16 5.44
C LEU A 36 -20.76 18.33 6.66
N ARG A 37 -19.82 18.86 7.44
CA ARG A 37 -19.30 18.25 8.67
C ARG A 37 -20.41 17.83 9.63
N ASP A 38 -20.26 16.65 10.22
CA ASP A 38 -21.18 16.07 11.22
C ASP A 38 -22.64 15.87 10.72
N ARG A 39 -22.89 15.89 9.41
CA ARG A 39 -24.24 15.68 8.82
C ARG A 39 -24.54 14.20 8.59
N ASP A 40 -25.83 13.87 8.52
CA ASP A 40 -26.32 12.59 8.02
C ASP A 40 -26.68 12.69 6.54
N LEU A 41 -25.90 12.02 5.72
CA LEU A 41 -26.07 11.82 4.27
C LEU A 41 -26.12 10.33 3.93
N SER A 42 -26.46 9.47 4.90
CA SER A 42 -26.52 8.03 4.70
C SER A 42 -27.51 7.67 3.58
N GLY A 43 -27.09 6.78 2.68
CA GLY A 43 -27.89 6.38 1.51
C GLY A 43 -28.19 7.50 0.50
N ALA A 44 -27.56 8.68 0.60
CA ALA A 44 -27.75 9.75 -0.38
C ALA A 44 -27.21 9.32 -1.76
N ASP A 45 -27.86 9.78 -2.82
CA ASP A 45 -27.40 9.60 -4.19
C ASP A 45 -26.68 10.87 -4.64
N LEU A 46 -25.35 10.80 -4.65
CA LEU A 46 -24.40 11.85 -4.98
C LEU A 46 -23.61 11.52 -6.26
N ARG A 47 -24.16 10.64 -7.12
CA ARG A 47 -23.48 10.19 -8.33
C ARG A 47 -23.20 11.34 -9.29
N GLY A 48 -21.99 11.40 -9.83
CA GLY A 48 -21.60 12.46 -10.78
C GLY A 48 -21.59 13.86 -10.19
N CYS A 49 -21.73 14.02 -8.87
CA CYS A 49 -21.65 15.35 -8.24
C CYS A 49 -20.23 15.90 -8.35
N ARG A 50 -20.13 17.22 -8.50
CA ARG A 50 -18.89 17.95 -8.29
C ARG A 50 -18.87 18.41 -6.84
N MET A 51 -17.92 17.93 -6.07
CA MET A 51 -17.80 18.15 -4.63
C MET A 51 -16.43 18.70 -4.27
N ILE A 52 -15.79 19.46 -5.16
CA ILE A 52 -14.41 19.92 -4.96
C ILE A 52 -14.28 20.78 -3.70
N GLY A 53 -13.26 20.48 -2.88
CA GLY A 53 -12.94 21.24 -1.67
C GLY A 53 -14.04 21.18 -0.60
N THR A 54 -14.92 20.18 -0.64
CA THR A 54 -16.03 20.07 0.31
C THR A 54 -15.56 19.43 1.61
N ASP A 55 -16.03 19.97 2.74
CA ASP A 55 -15.74 19.40 4.06
C ASP A 55 -16.82 18.40 4.48
N PHE A 56 -16.51 17.12 4.35
CA PHE A 56 -17.28 15.96 4.79
C PHE A 56 -16.75 15.36 6.11
N SER A 57 -15.94 16.09 6.89
CA SER A 57 -15.34 15.51 8.09
C SER A 57 -16.44 15.00 9.05
N ARG A 58 -16.29 13.76 9.54
CA ARG A 58 -17.26 13.08 10.43
C ARG A 58 -18.70 12.97 9.90
N VAL A 59 -18.92 13.16 8.60
CA VAL A 59 -20.22 12.93 7.97
C VAL A 59 -20.61 11.44 8.06
N ASP A 60 -21.90 11.14 8.07
CA ASP A 60 -22.41 9.79 7.81
C ASP A 60 -22.80 9.65 6.34
N LEU A 61 -22.05 8.85 5.60
CA LEU A 61 -22.26 8.49 4.19
C LEU A 61 -22.45 6.98 4.02
N ARG A 62 -22.82 6.25 5.07
CA ARG A 62 -23.03 4.80 4.98
C ARG A 62 -24.01 4.47 3.86
N ASN A 63 -23.63 3.55 2.98
CA ASN A 63 -24.39 3.13 1.80
C ASN A 63 -24.74 4.26 0.81
N ALA A 64 -24.09 5.42 0.88
CA ALA A 64 -24.27 6.47 -0.12
C ALA A 64 -23.64 6.08 -1.47
N ARG A 65 -24.09 6.72 -2.55
CA ARG A 65 -23.58 6.50 -3.91
C ARG A 65 -22.88 7.75 -4.42
N LEU A 66 -21.57 7.69 -4.56
CA LEU A 66 -20.68 8.71 -5.11
C LEU A 66 -20.05 8.24 -6.43
N ASP A 67 -20.68 7.29 -7.13
CA ASP A 67 -20.21 6.79 -8.43
C ASP A 67 -19.94 7.96 -9.38
N GLN A 68 -18.78 7.98 -10.04
CA GLN A 68 -18.36 9.03 -10.98
C GLN A 68 -18.30 10.45 -10.40
N ALA A 69 -18.32 10.62 -9.08
CA ALA A 69 -18.22 11.94 -8.46
C ALA A 69 -16.79 12.51 -8.58
N ASP A 70 -16.69 13.84 -8.62
CA ASP A 70 -15.43 14.58 -8.53
C ASP A 70 -15.29 15.13 -7.11
N ILE A 71 -14.45 14.51 -6.30
CA ILE A 71 -14.25 14.86 -4.88
C ILE A 71 -12.89 15.51 -4.63
N ALA A 72 -12.25 16.07 -5.65
CA ALA A 72 -10.92 16.63 -5.54
C ALA A 72 -10.78 17.66 -4.39
N GLY A 73 -9.71 17.57 -3.59
CA GLY A 73 -9.46 18.49 -2.47
C GLY A 73 -10.43 18.34 -1.28
N SER A 74 -11.31 17.35 -1.27
CA SER A 74 -12.31 17.18 -0.21
C SER A 74 -11.72 16.54 1.05
N LYS A 75 -12.42 16.71 2.17
CA LYS A 75 -12.03 16.14 3.48
C LYS A 75 -13.12 15.21 4.00
N PHE A 76 -12.81 13.93 4.13
CA PHE A 76 -13.65 12.89 4.73
C PHE A 76 -13.10 12.41 6.08
N ASP A 77 -12.32 13.24 6.77
CA ASP A 77 -11.63 12.85 8.00
C ASP A 77 -12.62 12.37 9.06
N GLY A 78 -12.46 11.14 9.55
CA GLY A 78 -13.37 10.51 10.52
C GLY A 78 -14.79 10.23 10.00
N ALA A 79 -15.04 10.31 8.69
CA ALA A 79 -16.35 10.03 8.11
C ALA A 79 -16.76 8.55 8.26
N ARG A 80 -18.07 8.30 8.38
CA ARG A 80 -18.65 6.95 8.37
C ARG A 80 -19.09 6.62 6.95
N MET A 81 -18.33 5.81 6.24
CA MET A 81 -18.48 5.53 4.81
C MET A 81 -18.58 4.03 4.52
N ALA A 82 -18.97 3.21 5.51
CA ALA A 82 -19.15 1.78 5.30
C ALA A 82 -20.17 1.51 4.19
N GLY A 83 -19.82 0.63 3.24
CA GLY A 83 -20.63 0.27 2.08
C GLY A 83 -20.84 1.38 1.06
N VAL A 84 -20.08 2.48 1.12
CA VAL A 84 -20.18 3.56 0.13
C VAL A 84 -19.69 3.08 -1.24
N SER A 85 -20.33 3.55 -2.31
CA SER A 85 -19.83 3.34 -3.67
C SER A 85 -19.20 4.63 -4.21
N LEU A 86 -17.99 4.53 -4.72
CA LEU A 86 -17.13 5.57 -5.31
C LEU A 86 -16.62 5.06 -6.68
N GLU A 87 -17.40 4.22 -7.35
CA GLU A 87 -17.00 3.56 -8.58
C GLU A 87 -16.69 4.59 -9.68
N GLY A 88 -15.46 4.56 -10.18
CA GLY A 88 -14.92 5.50 -11.16
C GLY A 88 -14.93 6.96 -10.72
N ALA A 89 -14.98 7.25 -9.42
CA ALA A 89 -14.82 8.60 -8.89
C ALA A 89 -13.42 9.18 -9.17
N SER A 90 -13.33 10.51 -9.22
CA SER A 90 -12.07 11.25 -9.24
C SER A 90 -11.69 11.68 -7.82
N ILE A 91 -10.60 11.10 -7.31
CA ILE A 91 -10.14 11.20 -5.94
C ILE A 91 -8.73 11.78 -5.94
N THR A 92 -8.62 13.09 -6.14
CA THR A 92 -7.33 13.82 -6.17
C THR A 92 -7.20 14.70 -4.95
N GLU A 93 -6.04 14.77 -4.31
CA GLU A 93 -5.82 15.67 -3.16
C GLU A 93 -6.85 15.48 -2.02
N THR A 94 -7.36 14.26 -1.85
CA THR A 94 -8.49 13.97 -0.95
C THR A 94 -8.01 13.30 0.33
N SER A 95 -8.55 13.74 1.47
CA SER A 95 -8.25 13.15 2.78
C SER A 95 -9.38 12.24 3.24
N PHE A 96 -9.07 10.99 3.58
CA PHE A 96 -9.92 9.98 4.22
C PHE A 96 -9.34 9.55 5.57
N ARG A 97 -8.53 10.38 6.22
CA ARG A 97 -7.85 10.01 7.47
C ARG A 97 -8.86 9.58 8.52
N HIS A 98 -8.61 8.44 9.17
CA HIS A 98 -9.52 7.88 10.18
C HIS A 98 -10.96 7.60 9.70
N ALA A 99 -11.24 7.61 8.39
CA ALA A 99 -12.55 7.28 7.87
C ALA A 99 -12.83 5.78 7.99
N ASN A 100 -14.10 5.42 8.22
CA ASN A 100 -14.54 4.03 8.12
C ASN A 100 -15.06 3.77 6.71
N LEU A 101 -14.29 3.04 5.91
CA LEU A 101 -14.55 2.65 4.52
C LEU A 101 -14.80 1.13 4.40
N ALA A 102 -15.27 0.47 5.46
CA ALA A 102 -15.52 -0.96 5.45
C ALA A 102 -16.43 -1.35 4.27
N SER A 103 -15.96 -2.29 3.44
CA SER A 103 -16.66 -2.76 2.24
C SER A 103 -17.04 -1.66 1.23
N ALA A 104 -16.31 -0.54 1.21
CA ALA A 104 -16.47 0.48 0.19
C ALA A 104 -16.05 -0.04 -1.20
N ASN A 105 -16.64 0.50 -2.26
CA ASN A 105 -16.28 0.19 -3.63
C ASN A 105 -15.66 1.42 -4.32
N MET A 106 -14.37 1.39 -4.59
CA MET A 106 -13.61 2.36 -5.37
C MET A 106 -13.13 1.77 -6.71
N GLY A 107 -13.84 0.76 -7.23
CA GLY A 107 -13.49 0.12 -8.49
C GLY A 107 -13.42 1.13 -9.65
N GLY A 108 -12.38 1.04 -10.46
CA GLY A 108 -12.16 1.96 -11.59
C GLY A 108 -11.91 3.42 -11.23
N ALA A 109 -11.84 3.79 -9.94
CA ALA A 109 -11.58 5.15 -9.50
C ALA A 109 -10.19 5.63 -9.95
N VAL A 110 -10.03 6.96 -10.03
CA VAL A 110 -8.72 7.59 -10.21
C VAL A 110 -8.33 8.19 -8.88
N VAL A 111 -7.24 7.71 -8.29
CA VAL A 111 -6.76 8.12 -6.97
C VAL A 111 -5.37 8.74 -7.14
N ALA A 112 -5.19 10.00 -6.72
CA ALA A 112 -3.92 10.69 -6.78
C ALA A 112 -3.72 11.63 -5.60
N ASP A 113 -2.50 11.75 -5.10
CA ASP A 113 -2.13 12.66 -3.99
C ASP A 113 -3.12 12.61 -2.82
N SER A 114 -3.49 11.41 -2.37
CA SER A 114 -4.60 11.20 -1.44
C SER A 114 -4.18 10.40 -0.20
N TRP A 115 -4.86 10.65 0.92
CA TRP A 115 -4.48 10.13 2.24
C TRP A 115 -5.59 9.28 2.87
N PHE A 116 -5.31 8.01 3.09
CA PHE A 116 -6.12 7.03 3.81
C PHE A 116 -5.47 6.64 5.15
N GLU A 117 -4.55 7.47 5.65
CA GLU A 117 -3.83 7.23 6.90
C GLU A 117 -4.82 6.87 8.04
N SER A 118 -4.56 5.77 8.73
CA SER A 118 -5.39 5.26 9.83
C SER A 118 -6.86 5.00 9.46
N ALA A 119 -7.22 4.87 8.18
CA ALA A 119 -8.57 4.52 7.76
C ALA A 119 -8.89 3.04 8.08
N GLU A 120 -10.16 2.77 8.41
CA GLU A 120 -10.68 1.42 8.60
C GLU A 120 -11.42 0.96 7.34
N ALA A 121 -10.79 0.15 6.50
CA ALA A 121 -11.31 -0.25 5.19
C ALA A 121 -11.26 -1.77 4.93
N PRO A 122 -11.73 -2.64 5.85
CA PRO A 122 -11.76 -4.07 5.59
C PRO A 122 -12.69 -4.39 4.41
N GLY A 123 -12.22 -5.22 3.48
CA GLY A 123 -12.95 -5.63 2.29
C GLY A 123 -13.19 -4.52 1.28
N ILE A 124 -12.48 -3.40 1.35
CA ILE A 124 -12.56 -2.34 0.33
C ILE A 124 -12.11 -2.87 -1.03
N SER A 125 -12.84 -2.49 -2.09
CA SER A 125 -12.48 -2.84 -3.46
C SER A 125 -11.90 -1.64 -4.20
N PHE A 126 -10.67 -1.78 -4.69
CA PHE A 126 -10.03 -0.89 -5.65
C PHE A 126 -9.92 -1.52 -7.03
N ARG A 127 -10.67 -2.59 -7.32
CA ARG A 127 -10.52 -3.38 -8.55
C ARG A 127 -10.52 -2.49 -9.81
N GLY A 128 -9.46 -2.57 -10.61
CA GLY A 128 -9.34 -1.76 -11.83
C GLY A 128 -9.07 -0.26 -11.62
N ALA A 129 -8.86 0.20 -10.39
CA ALA A 129 -8.56 1.60 -10.09
C ALA A 129 -7.16 2.00 -10.61
N ARG A 130 -7.01 3.30 -10.86
CA ARG A 130 -5.76 3.92 -11.30
C ARG A 130 -5.20 4.78 -10.17
N PHE A 131 -4.07 4.37 -9.64
CA PHE A 131 -3.32 5.11 -8.64
C PHE A 131 -2.20 5.88 -9.32
N ASN A 132 -2.22 7.19 -9.17
CA ASN A 132 -1.18 8.07 -9.67
C ASN A 132 -0.56 8.82 -8.49
N ASP A 133 0.67 9.23 -8.69
CA ASP A 133 1.37 10.07 -7.74
C ASP A 133 1.54 9.46 -6.34
N LEU A 134 1.28 10.22 -5.28
CA LEU A 134 1.42 9.73 -3.91
C LEU A 134 0.08 9.26 -3.35
N VAL A 135 0.02 8.02 -2.84
CA VAL A 135 -1.18 7.52 -2.16
C VAL A 135 -0.78 6.85 -0.85
N ASP A 136 -1.27 7.39 0.25
CA ASP A 136 -0.84 7.02 1.59
C ASP A 136 -1.93 6.21 2.31
N PHE A 137 -1.63 4.96 2.66
CA PHE A 137 -2.44 4.07 3.49
C PHE A 137 -1.75 3.72 4.82
N GLY A 138 -0.81 4.55 5.28
CA GLY A 138 -0.09 4.32 6.54
C GLY A 138 -1.05 4.08 7.71
N HIS A 139 -0.77 3.08 8.53
CA HIS A 139 -1.61 2.67 9.67
C HIS A 139 -3.05 2.23 9.31
N ALA A 140 -3.39 2.10 8.02
CA ALA A 140 -4.74 1.70 7.61
C ALA A 140 -5.01 0.21 7.87
N VAL A 141 -6.29 -0.12 8.06
CA VAL A 141 -6.79 -1.50 8.15
C VAL A 141 -7.43 -1.87 6.82
N LEU A 142 -6.72 -2.65 6.00
CA LEU A 142 -7.06 -3.06 4.64
C LEU A 142 -7.22 -4.59 4.55
N GLU A 143 -7.72 -5.23 5.60
CA GLU A 143 -7.92 -6.68 5.64
C GLU A 143 -8.87 -7.12 4.51
N GLY A 144 -8.42 -8.03 3.66
CA GLY A 144 -9.17 -8.50 2.49
C GLY A 144 -9.39 -7.44 1.40
N ALA A 145 -8.61 -6.36 1.39
CA ALA A 145 -8.70 -5.33 0.35
C ALA A 145 -8.36 -5.90 -1.05
N ASP A 146 -9.10 -5.46 -2.06
CA ASP A 146 -8.97 -5.92 -3.44
C ASP A 146 -8.33 -4.86 -4.33
N PHE A 147 -7.03 -5.01 -4.60
CA PHE A 147 -6.26 -4.19 -5.53
C PHE A 147 -6.07 -4.86 -6.91
N ARG A 148 -6.89 -5.87 -7.25
CA ARG A 148 -6.71 -6.59 -8.52
C ARG A 148 -6.91 -5.71 -9.74
N ASP A 149 -6.13 -6.01 -10.77
CA ASP A 149 -6.20 -5.32 -12.06
C ASP A 149 -6.01 -3.79 -11.98
N THR A 150 -5.39 -3.30 -10.90
CA THR A 150 -5.11 -1.87 -10.71
C THR A 150 -3.89 -1.43 -11.51
N THR A 151 -3.78 -0.13 -11.78
CA THR A 151 -2.52 0.45 -12.28
C THR A 151 -1.93 1.36 -11.24
N LEU A 152 -0.62 1.29 -11.04
CA LEU A 152 0.13 2.24 -10.23
C LEU A 152 1.12 2.98 -11.13
N SER A 153 1.08 4.31 -11.09
CA SER A 153 2.07 5.23 -11.65
C SER A 153 2.48 6.22 -10.56
N GLY A 154 3.20 5.73 -9.56
CA GLY A 154 3.34 6.46 -8.31
C GLY A 154 4.06 5.73 -7.18
N MET A 155 3.93 6.27 -5.99
CA MET A 155 4.28 5.62 -4.73
C MET A 155 3.03 5.39 -3.91
N MET A 156 2.86 4.15 -3.45
CA MET A 156 1.78 3.76 -2.57
C MET A 156 2.35 3.20 -1.27
N MET A 157 1.93 3.79 -0.15
CA MET A 157 2.51 3.58 1.17
C MET A 157 1.51 2.84 2.04
N PHE A 158 1.93 1.81 2.76
CA PHE A 158 1.10 0.97 3.63
C PHE A 158 1.67 0.85 5.03
N GLU A 159 2.68 1.66 5.35
CA GLU A 159 3.53 1.50 6.52
C GLU A 159 2.73 1.32 7.81
N ASN A 160 3.11 0.33 8.62
CA ASN A 160 2.45 0.00 9.88
C ASN A 160 0.93 -0.31 9.77
N GLY A 161 0.44 -0.66 8.58
CA GLY A 161 -0.94 -1.06 8.34
C GLY A 161 -1.21 -2.55 8.62
N ARG A 162 -2.49 -2.94 8.51
CA ARG A 162 -2.92 -4.35 8.48
C ARG A 162 -3.53 -4.68 7.14
N MET A 163 -3.05 -5.72 6.48
CA MET A 163 -3.41 -6.08 5.11
C MET A 163 -3.68 -7.58 4.95
N HIS A 164 -4.15 -8.21 6.03
CA HIS A 164 -4.41 -9.64 6.07
C HIS A 164 -5.27 -10.08 4.87
N GLY A 165 -4.76 -10.96 4.01
CA GLY A 165 -5.51 -11.50 2.87
C GLY A 165 -5.85 -10.50 1.77
N ALA A 166 -5.21 -9.33 1.73
CA ALA A 166 -5.34 -8.40 0.61
C ALA A 166 -4.72 -8.99 -0.68
N THR A 167 -5.23 -8.61 -1.85
CA THR A 167 -4.73 -9.13 -3.14
C THR A 167 -4.42 -8.01 -4.11
N PHE A 168 -3.27 -8.13 -4.77
CA PHE A 168 -2.76 -7.23 -5.80
C PHE A 168 -2.61 -7.94 -7.15
N ALA A 169 -3.22 -9.12 -7.30
CA ALA A 169 -3.06 -9.92 -8.51
C ALA A 169 -3.46 -9.13 -9.77
N GLY A 170 -2.59 -9.15 -10.78
CA GLY A 170 -2.79 -8.40 -12.02
C GLY A 170 -2.52 -6.89 -11.91
N MET A 171 -2.05 -6.38 -10.76
CA MET A 171 -1.60 -5.00 -10.66
C MET A 171 -0.48 -4.72 -11.68
N ARG A 172 -0.60 -3.59 -12.38
CA ARG A 172 0.38 -3.12 -13.35
C ARG A 172 1.06 -1.86 -12.83
N CYS A 173 2.35 -1.98 -12.56
CA CYS A 173 3.19 -0.86 -12.16
C CYS A 173 3.84 -0.23 -13.40
N LEU A 174 3.71 1.09 -13.51
CA LEU A 174 4.18 1.90 -14.63
C LEU A 174 5.30 2.85 -14.14
N PRO A 175 6.19 3.35 -15.02
CA PRO A 175 7.11 4.43 -14.66
C PRO A 175 6.36 5.70 -14.26
N TRP A 176 6.90 6.49 -13.31
CA TRP A 176 6.30 7.77 -12.90
C TRP A 176 7.37 8.88 -12.81
N HIS A 177 7.03 10.08 -13.26
CA HIS A 177 7.93 11.25 -13.32
C HIS A 177 9.36 10.90 -13.78
N HIS A 178 10.32 11.04 -12.87
CA HIS A 178 11.75 10.79 -13.07
C HIS A 178 12.20 9.42 -12.55
N SER A 179 11.32 8.63 -11.93
CA SER A 179 11.67 7.29 -11.45
C SER A 179 11.34 6.25 -12.52
N PRO A 180 12.26 5.30 -12.80
CA PRO A 180 12.01 4.23 -13.76
C PRO A 180 10.91 3.26 -13.30
N ALA A 181 10.43 3.38 -12.06
CA ALA A 181 9.47 2.47 -11.48
C ALA A 181 8.56 3.11 -10.43
N SER A 182 7.35 2.58 -10.36
CA SER A 182 6.44 2.77 -9.22
C SER A 182 6.93 2.02 -7.98
N THR A 183 6.49 2.48 -6.81
CA THR A 183 6.94 1.99 -5.50
C THR A 183 5.77 1.57 -4.61
N LEU A 184 5.94 0.44 -3.93
CA LEU A 184 5.05 -0.04 -2.87
C LEU A 184 5.85 -0.12 -1.55
N LEU A 185 5.41 0.56 -0.49
CA LEU A 185 6.08 0.53 0.81
C LEU A 185 5.22 -0.19 1.84
N PHE A 186 5.71 -1.31 2.37
CA PHE A 186 5.03 -2.16 3.36
C PHE A 186 5.80 -2.23 4.68
N ASP A 187 6.66 -1.26 4.99
CA ASP A 187 7.50 -1.30 6.18
C ASP A 187 6.64 -1.35 7.46
N GLY A 188 6.93 -2.28 8.38
CA GLY A 188 6.16 -2.54 9.60
C GLY A 188 4.74 -3.09 9.38
N THR A 189 4.37 -3.44 8.15
CA THR A 189 2.98 -3.86 7.82
C THR A 189 2.71 -5.31 8.20
N ASP A 190 1.53 -5.60 8.76
CA ASP A 190 1.03 -6.96 8.93
C ASP A 190 0.27 -7.42 7.67
N ALA A 191 0.99 -8.05 6.75
CA ALA A 191 0.55 -8.46 5.42
C ALA A 191 0.45 -10.00 5.28
N GLN A 192 0.01 -10.69 6.32
CA GLN A 192 -0.19 -12.15 6.27
C GLN A 192 -1.18 -12.56 5.17
N ARG A 193 -0.87 -13.64 4.46
CA ARG A 193 -1.69 -14.17 3.34
C ARG A 193 -1.92 -13.14 2.22
N ILE A 194 -1.10 -12.10 2.11
CA ILE A 194 -1.18 -11.13 1.00
C ILE A 194 -0.79 -11.80 -0.31
N ASP A 195 -1.45 -11.41 -1.40
CA ASP A 195 -1.07 -11.82 -2.75
C ASP A 195 -0.43 -10.66 -3.51
N LEU A 196 0.89 -10.74 -3.70
CA LEU A 196 1.71 -9.81 -4.48
C LEU A 196 2.30 -10.48 -5.73
N SER A 197 1.68 -11.57 -6.18
CA SER A 197 2.23 -12.39 -7.26
C SER A 197 2.43 -11.61 -8.56
N GLY A 198 3.59 -11.82 -9.18
CA GLY A 198 3.96 -11.23 -10.47
C GLY A 198 4.17 -9.71 -10.49
N ILE A 199 4.11 -9.02 -9.34
CA ILE A 199 4.34 -7.57 -9.28
C ILE A 199 5.78 -7.24 -9.65
N LYS A 200 5.93 -6.17 -10.43
CA LYS A 200 7.20 -5.59 -10.85
C LYS A 200 7.24 -4.12 -10.46
N ALA A 201 7.63 -3.85 -9.22
CA ALA A 201 7.74 -2.52 -8.64
C ALA A 201 8.94 -2.47 -7.71
N GLY A 202 9.37 -1.26 -7.31
CA GLY A 202 10.21 -1.15 -6.13
C GLY A 202 9.37 -1.49 -4.90
N ILE A 203 9.81 -2.45 -4.08
CA ILE A 203 9.03 -2.92 -2.92
C ILE A 203 9.91 -2.95 -1.68
N SER A 204 9.45 -2.29 -0.61
CA SER A 204 10.04 -2.38 0.73
C SER A 204 9.06 -3.08 1.68
N GLY A 205 9.58 -3.86 2.61
CA GLY A 205 8.82 -4.60 3.61
C GLY A 205 9.60 -4.75 4.92
N GLU A 206 10.42 -3.76 5.27
CA GLU A 206 11.28 -3.78 6.46
C GLU A 206 10.44 -3.99 7.73
N GLY A 207 10.76 -5.02 8.53
CA GLY A 207 10.04 -5.38 9.74
C GLY A 207 8.59 -5.85 9.53
N GLY A 208 8.15 -6.07 8.29
CA GLY A 208 6.78 -6.49 7.97
C GLY A 208 6.56 -8.00 8.15
N CYS A 209 5.29 -8.39 8.34
CA CYS A 209 4.88 -9.79 8.47
C CYS A 209 4.19 -10.25 7.16
N PHE A 210 4.80 -11.18 6.46
CA PHE A 210 4.35 -11.72 5.16
C PHE A 210 4.14 -13.25 5.23
N ARG A 211 3.72 -13.75 6.39
CA ARG A 211 3.50 -15.18 6.55
C ARG A 211 2.42 -15.69 5.61
N ASP A 212 2.68 -16.85 5.01
CA ASP A 212 1.80 -17.48 4.02
C ASP A 212 1.45 -16.57 2.82
N ALA A 213 2.28 -15.56 2.53
CA ALA A 213 2.07 -14.66 1.41
C ALA A 213 2.32 -15.37 0.06
N ILE A 214 1.59 -14.94 -0.97
CA ILE A 214 1.79 -15.38 -2.35
C ILE A 214 2.68 -14.35 -3.04
N LEU A 215 3.97 -14.66 -3.15
CA LEU A 215 5.01 -13.81 -3.72
C LEU A 215 5.60 -14.42 -5.00
N ALA A 216 4.89 -15.36 -5.62
CA ALA A 216 5.36 -16.10 -6.79
C ALA A 216 5.63 -15.15 -7.97
N GLY A 217 6.81 -15.29 -8.59
CA GLY A 217 7.23 -14.51 -9.75
C GLY A 217 7.40 -13.01 -9.49
N ILE A 218 7.40 -12.57 -8.23
CA ILE A 218 7.63 -11.16 -7.87
C ILE A 218 9.08 -10.77 -8.25
N ASP A 219 9.24 -9.55 -8.76
CA ASP A 219 10.56 -9.01 -9.10
C ASP A 219 10.94 -7.90 -8.13
N PHE A 220 11.72 -8.23 -7.09
CA PHE A 220 12.23 -7.23 -6.16
C PHE A 220 13.29 -6.32 -6.81
N CYS A 221 13.75 -6.63 -8.04
CA CYS A 221 14.95 -6.04 -8.69
C CYS A 221 14.62 -4.84 -9.54
N VAL A 222 13.37 -4.39 -9.51
CA VAL A 222 12.99 -3.13 -10.13
C VAL A 222 13.71 -2.01 -9.37
N ARG A 223 14.89 -1.70 -9.93
CA ARG A 223 15.96 -0.74 -9.66
C ARG A 223 15.83 0.08 -8.37
N ARG A 224 16.98 0.20 -7.68
CA ARG A 224 17.27 1.21 -6.62
C ARG A 224 16.19 2.27 -6.59
N LEU A 225 15.34 2.21 -5.58
CA LEU A 225 14.46 3.30 -5.21
C LEU A 225 15.34 4.54 -5.05
N GLU A 226 15.56 5.33 -6.11
CA GLU A 226 16.44 6.52 -6.05
C GLU A 226 15.92 7.51 -4.98
N THR A 227 14.65 7.38 -4.62
CA THR A 227 13.94 8.12 -3.57
C THR A 227 13.95 7.44 -2.19
N VAL A 228 14.33 6.17 -2.05
CA VAL A 228 14.48 5.48 -0.76
C VAL A 228 15.96 5.13 -0.57
N PRO A 229 16.69 5.78 0.36
CA PRO A 229 18.16 5.83 0.38
C PRO A 229 18.93 4.50 0.26
N ASN A 230 18.30 3.32 0.42
CA ASN A 230 18.99 2.02 0.38
C ASN A 230 18.32 0.95 -0.54
N GLY A 231 17.39 1.32 -1.43
CA GLY A 231 16.68 0.33 -2.26
C GLY A 231 15.63 -0.48 -1.50
N SER A 232 15.22 -1.63 -2.05
CA SER A 232 14.23 -2.55 -1.45
C SER A 232 14.74 -3.11 -0.12
N ARG A 233 14.17 -2.69 1.02
CA ARG A 233 14.58 -3.15 2.36
C ARG A 233 13.62 -4.21 2.87
N TRP A 234 14.18 -5.27 3.41
CA TRP A 234 13.43 -6.42 3.90
C TRP A 234 13.95 -6.92 5.25
N THR A 235 14.89 -6.21 5.86
CA THR A 235 15.43 -6.54 7.18
C THR A 235 14.30 -6.73 8.19
N GLY A 236 14.34 -7.80 8.97
CA GLY A 236 13.34 -8.14 9.97
C GLY A 236 12.01 -8.66 9.43
N ALA A 237 11.85 -8.83 8.11
CA ALA A 237 10.61 -9.33 7.53
C ALA A 237 10.40 -10.82 7.82
N ASP A 238 9.17 -11.20 8.16
CA ASP A 238 8.77 -12.61 8.33
C ASP A 238 8.12 -13.15 7.06
N LEU A 239 8.83 -14.00 6.31
CA LEU A 239 8.39 -14.62 5.06
C LEU A 239 8.06 -16.12 5.28
N SER A 240 7.78 -16.53 6.52
CA SER A 240 7.51 -17.94 6.83
C SER A 240 6.27 -18.45 6.09
N GLY A 241 6.37 -19.63 5.48
CA GLY A 241 5.31 -20.23 4.67
C GLY A 241 5.03 -19.53 3.33
N ALA A 242 5.75 -18.45 2.99
CA ALA A 242 5.50 -17.72 1.75
C ALA A 242 5.83 -18.56 0.50
N ASP A 243 5.03 -18.38 -0.55
CA ASP A 243 5.29 -18.92 -1.89
C ASP A 243 6.17 -17.93 -2.66
N LEU A 244 7.46 -18.24 -2.76
CA LEU A 244 8.48 -17.43 -3.44
C LEU A 244 8.94 -18.08 -4.75
N ARG A 245 8.14 -18.97 -5.34
CA ARG A 245 8.50 -19.66 -6.57
C ARG A 245 8.78 -18.69 -7.70
N GLY A 246 9.94 -18.83 -8.34
CA GLY A 246 10.37 -17.96 -9.42
C GLY A 246 10.58 -16.49 -9.03
N ALA A 247 10.57 -16.15 -7.74
CA ALA A 247 10.83 -14.80 -7.27
C ALA A 247 12.30 -14.39 -7.53
N ASN A 248 12.51 -13.11 -7.85
CA ASN A 248 13.84 -12.54 -7.99
C ASN A 248 14.25 -11.82 -6.70
N LEU A 249 14.97 -12.54 -5.82
CA LEU A 249 15.42 -12.07 -4.50
C LEU A 249 16.83 -11.47 -4.52
N ALA A 250 17.50 -11.46 -5.67
CA ALA A 250 18.84 -10.89 -5.85
C ALA A 250 19.08 -9.47 -5.27
N PRO A 251 18.13 -8.53 -5.33
CA PRO A 251 18.33 -7.16 -4.84
C PRO A 251 18.04 -7.01 -3.35
N MET A 252 17.53 -8.03 -2.66
CA MET A 252 17.31 -7.96 -1.23
C MET A 252 18.68 -7.82 -0.55
N VAL A 253 18.95 -6.62 -0.03
CA VAL A 253 20.17 -6.38 0.73
C VAL A 253 19.94 -6.86 2.15
N PHE A 254 20.68 -7.89 2.54
CA PHE A 254 20.76 -8.37 3.91
C PHE A 254 21.94 -7.67 4.58
N ASP A 255 21.75 -6.44 5.05
CA ASP A 255 22.81 -5.69 5.75
C ASP A 255 23.00 -6.21 7.19
N ASP A 256 24.17 -6.77 7.54
CA ASP A 256 25.16 -6.16 8.45
C ASP A 256 26.24 -7.11 9.04
N LEU A 257 27.41 -6.53 9.37
CA LEU A 257 28.23 -6.88 10.55
C LEU A 257 29.18 -5.70 10.91
N LEU A 258 28.88 -4.98 12.00
CA LEU A 258 29.89 -4.39 12.89
C LEU A 258 29.32 -4.24 14.31
N THR A 259 30.09 -4.72 15.28
CA THR A 259 29.80 -4.76 16.72
C THR A 259 29.21 -3.45 17.26
N MET A 260 27.94 -3.47 17.65
CA MET A 260 27.44 -2.69 18.77
C MET A 260 26.84 -3.67 19.79
N ASP A 261 27.47 -3.73 20.97
CA ASP A 261 26.94 -4.45 22.12
C ASP A 261 25.47 -4.02 22.33
N ARG A 262 24.54 -4.99 22.17
CA ARG A 262 23.07 -4.88 22.25
C ARG A 262 22.28 -4.36 21.04
N ALA A 263 22.83 -4.31 19.82
CA ALA A 263 21.99 -4.13 18.64
C ALA A 263 21.44 -5.48 18.16
N GLU A 264 20.11 -5.67 18.24
CA GLU A 264 19.41 -6.82 17.64
C GLU A 264 19.21 -6.57 16.15
N PHE A 265 20.09 -7.13 15.32
CA PHE A 265 19.90 -7.17 13.88
C PHE A 265 19.10 -8.43 13.54
N ARG A 266 17.86 -8.27 13.04
CA ARG A 266 17.00 -9.40 12.69
C ARG A 266 17.00 -9.57 11.17
N PRO A 267 17.66 -10.59 10.62
CA PRO A 267 17.56 -10.92 9.21
C PRO A 267 16.15 -11.44 8.86
N PRO A 268 15.78 -11.53 7.58
CA PRO A 268 14.48 -12.05 7.18
C PRO A 268 14.34 -13.54 7.49
N LEU A 269 13.13 -13.97 7.81
CA LEU A 269 12.81 -15.33 8.24
C LEU A 269 12.11 -16.12 7.12
N PHE A 270 12.61 -17.32 6.77
CA PHE A 270 12.10 -18.12 5.65
C PHE A 270 11.57 -19.50 6.07
N ILE A 271 11.04 -19.66 7.29
CA ILE A 271 10.65 -20.99 7.81
C ILE A 271 9.56 -21.61 6.93
N GLY A 272 9.82 -22.80 6.38
CA GLY A 272 8.87 -23.51 5.51
C GLY A 272 8.55 -22.82 4.17
N ALA A 273 9.31 -21.79 3.78
CA ALA A 273 9.08 -21.07 2.53
C ALA A 273 9.42 -21.94 1.29
N ASN A 274 8.73 -21.69 0.17
CA ASN A 274 8.96 -22.38 -1.10
C ASN A 274 9.79 -21.51 -2.05
N LEU A 275 11.06 -21.88 -2.26
CA LEU A 275 12.04 -21.11 -3.04
C LEU A 275 12.34 -21.73 -4.41
N ILE A 276 11.50 -22.66 -4.89
CA ILE A 276 11.72 -23.38 -6.15
C ILE A 276 11.84 -22.39 -7.32
N GLY A 277 12.97 -22.46 -8.05
CA GLY A 277 13.27 -21.58 -9.18
C GLY A 277 13.52 -20.09 -8.83
N ALA A 278 13.55 -19.73 -7.54
CA ALA A 278 13.90 -18.38 -7.11
C ALA A 278 15.39 -18.08 -7.37
N THR A 279 15.74 -16.80 -7.48
CA THR A 279 17.15 -16.35 -7.54
C THR A 279 17.51 -15.61 -6.27
N LEU A 280 18.54 -16.07 -5.56
CA LEU A 280 19.12 -15.38 -4.39
C LEU A 280 20.50 -14.84 -4.76
N GLU A 281 20.83 -13.62 -4.34
CA GLU A 281 22.18 -13.06 -4.40
C GLU A 281 22.60 -12.62 -3.00
N PHE A 282 23.75 -13.09 -2.55
CA PHE A 282 24.34 -12.70 -1.27
C PHE A 282 25.49 -11.73 -1.54
N ARG A 283 25.45 -10.52 -0.96
CA ARG A 283 26.57 -9.58 -0.98
C ARG A 283 27.28 -9.58 0.37
N LEU A 284 28.60 -9.80 0.34
CA LEU A 284 29.48 -9.62 1.49
C LEU A 284 30.05 -8.20 1.46
N ARG A 285 30.04 -7.47 2.59
CA ARG A 285 30.63 -6.13 2.69
C ARG A 285 32.16 -6.13 2.51
N ASP A 286 32.70 -4.97 2.16
CA ASP A 286 34.12 -4.72 1.79
C ASP A 286 35.15 -5.21 2.82
N GLU A 287 34.77 -5.30 4.10
CA GLU A 287 35.65 -5.81 5.17
C GLU A 287 35.92 -7.32 5.09
N LEU A 288 34.97 -8.09 4.55
CA LEU A 288 35.11 -9.53 4.26
C LEU A 288 35.79 -9.78 2.91
N GLN A 289 35.95 -8.74 2.08
CA GLN A 289 36.67 -8.82 0.81
C GLN A 289 38.20 -8.75 1.00
N ARG A 290 38.69 -8.44 2.21
CA ARG A 290 40.13 -8.49 2.52
C ARG A 290 40.67 -9.91 2.31
N PRO A 291 41.87 -10.07 1.69
CA PRO A 291 42.43 -11.39 1.37
C PRO A 291 42.49 -12.34 2.57
N GLU A 292 42.82 -11.84 3.77
CA GLU A 292 42.84 -12.63 5.01
C GLU A 292 41.47 -13.19 5.44
N ASN A 293 40.37 -12.50 5.12
CA ASN A 293 39.01 -12.89 5.48
C ASN A 293 38.37 -13.80 4.41
N ARG A 294 38.75 -13.66 3.13
CA ARG A 294 38.34 -14.54 2.03
C ARG A 294 38.74 -16.00 2.24
N ALA A 295 39.94 -16.24 2.76
CA ALA A 295 40.42 -17.60 3.03
C ALA A 295 39.59 -18.32 4.09
N ARG A 296 39.11 -17.59 5.11
CA ARG A 296 38.21 -18.12 6.16
C ARG A 296 36.78 -18.35 5.67
N LEU A 297 36.33 -17.60 4.68
CA LEU A 297 35.01 -17.74 4.04
C LEU A 297 34.94 -18.96 3.11
N ALA A 298 36.01 -19.23 2.35
CA ALA A 298 36.06 -20.37 1.41
C ALA A 298 35.89 -21.74 2.08
N GLU A 299 36.25 -21.88 3.36
CA GLU A 299 36.08 -23.11 4.14
C GLU A 299 34.67 -23.24 4.77
N ARG A 300 33.83 -22.20 4.72
CA ARG A 300 32.54 -22.10 5.43
C ARG A 300 31.32 -21.82 4.55
N PHE A 301 31.45 -21.76 3.22
CA PHE A 301 30.39 -21.37 2.27
C PHE A 301 29.17 -22.32 2.16
N ILE A 302 28.94 -23.19 3.15
CA ILE A 302 27.68 -23.93 3.32
C ILE A 302 26.77 -23.29 4.38
N ASP A 303 27.28 -22.49 5.31
CA ASP A 303 26.45 -21.87 6.34
C ASP A 303 26.38 -20.35 6.13
N VAL A 304 25.25 -19.88 5.59
CA VAL A 304 24.83 -18.47 5.69
C VAL A 304 24.16 -18.35 7.07
N PRO A 305 24.88 -17.92 8.13
CA PRO A 305 24.48 -18.27 9.51
C PRO A 305 23.34 -17.41 10.06
N ASP A 306 23.05 -16.27 9.40
CA ASP A 306 22.15 -15.28 9.97
C ASP A 306 20.75 -15.36 9.35
N THR A 307 20.60 -15.62 8.05
CA THR A 307 19.26 -15.85 7.47
C THR A 307 18.74 -17.25 7.83
N ILE A 308 17.65 -17.31 8.59
CA ILE A 308 17.07 -18.56 9.07
C ILE A 308 16.27 -19.23 7.95
N PHE A 309 16.87 -20.26 7.34
CA PHE A 309 16.26 -21.13 6.34
C PHE A 309 15.89 -22.50 6.96
N ASP A 310 15.07 -22.52 8.00
CA ASP A 310 14.63 -23.78 8.62
C ASP A 310 13.45 -24.39 7.85
N GLY A 311 13.60 -25.63 7.38
CA GLY A 311 12.56 -26.36 6.63
C GLY A 311 12.18 -25.77 5.26
N ALA A 312 12.92 -24.78 4.74
CA ALA A 312 12.66 -24.19 3.43
C ALA A 312 12.95 -25.18 2.28
N VAL A 313 12.17 -25.09 1.20
CA VAL A 313 12.28 -26.01 0.05
C VAL A 313 13.07 -25.36 -1.10
N PHE A 314 14.24 -25.91 -1.39
CA PHE A 314 15.15 -25.46 -2.46
C PHE A 314 15.17 -26.46 -3.61
N GLY A 315 14.43 -26.19 -4.69
CA GLY A 315 14.42 -27.02 -5.89
C GLY A 315 14.70 -26.18 -7.13
N GLY A 316 15.84 -26.39 -7.80
CA GLY A 316 16.23 -25.58 -8.96
C GLY A 316 16.47 -24.10 -8.63
N THR A 317 16.54 -23.73 -7.36
CA THR A 317 16.87 -22.39 -6.86
C THR A 317 18.29 -22.01 -7.29
N ARG A 318 18.46 -20.84 -7.90
CA ARG A 318 19.78 -20.34 -8.29
C ARG A 318 20.32 -19.43 -7.17
N ILE A 319 21.32 -19.92 -6.44
CA ILE A 319 22.07 -19.12 -5.49
C ILE A 319 23.29 -18.54 -6.21
N ASN A 320 23.29 -17.24 -6.45
CA ASN A 320 24.43 -16.53 -7.04
C ASN A 320 25.22 -15.84 -5.93
N GLY A 321 26.38 -16.40 -5.56
CA GLY A 321 27.36 -15.66 -4.78
C GLY A 321 28.23 -14.83 -5.72
N LYS A 322 28.17 -13.50 -5.68
CA LYS A 322 29.17 -12.66 -6.33
C LYS A 322 30.02 -11.97 -5.28
N LEU A 323 31.29 -12.35 -5.25
CA LEU A 323 32.36 -11.58 -4.62
C LEU A 323 32.64 -10.37 -5.52
N TYR A 324 31.92 -9.28 -5.30
CA TYR A 324 32.37 -7.98 -5.80
C TYR A 324 33.56 -7.53 -4.95
N GLY A 325 34.50 -6.82 -5.58
CA GLY A 325 35.66 -6.20 -4.96
C GLY A 325 35.65 -4.71 -5.24
#